data_AF-A0A7W4C7K5-F1
#
_entry.id   AF-A0A7W4C7K5-F1
#
_cell.length_a   1.000
_cell.length_b   1.000
_cell.length_c   1.000
_cell.angle_alpha   90.00
_cell.angle_beta   90.00
_cell.angle_gamma   90.00
#
_symmetry.space_group_name_H-M   'P 1'
#
loop_
_entity.id
_entity.type
_entity.pdbx_description
1 polymer ?
#
loop_
_entity_poly.entity_id
_entity_poly.type
_entity_poly.pdbx_seq_one_letter_code
_entity_poly.pdbx_strand_id
1 'polypeptide(L)'
;MEKNIRIMVLLLSLLAAFGGMAKPRLPDLDFETYDKFPSSGWRVSGGEAGYSFSVDDKVFQRGQRSVSVEFKGSKPNAGSFGYWLALQAKGQNIKLRGAVKTEGITDGWVGLMLNVHPDQASSNMREQKLFGDNDWR
;
A
#
# COMPACT_ATOMS: atom_id res chain seq x y z
N MET A 1 -57.93 2.86 -6.54
CA MET A 1 -56.93 3.15 -5.48
C MET A 1 -55.90 2.02 -5.35
N GLU A 2 -56.31 0.75 -5.26
CA GLU A 2 -55.40 -0.41 -5.12
C GLU A 2 -54.36 -0.58 -6.25
N LYS A 3 -54.73 -0.26 -7.50
CA LYS A 3 -53.83 -0.38 -8.67
C LYS A 3 -52.62 0.58 -8.58
N ASN A 4 -52.82 1.77 -8.02
CA ASN A 4 -51.78 2.79 -7.86
C ASN A 4 -50.82 2.41 -6.72
N ILE A 5 -51.35 1.78 -5.65
CA ILE A 5 -50.54 1.26 -4.54
C ILE A 5 -49.62 0.14 -5.02
N ARG A 6 -50.11 -0.79 -5.86
CA ARG A 6 -49.28 -1.88 -6.42
C ARG A 6 -48.15 -1.38 -7.32
N ILE A 7 -48.41 -0.36 -8.15
CA ILE A 7 -47.37 0.25 -9.01
C ILE A 7 -46.31 0.97 -8.17
N MET A 8 -46.71 1.66 -7.09
CA MET A 8 -45.78 2.37 -6.21
C MET A 8 -44.88 1.41 -5.41
N VAL A 9 -45.39 0.25 -5.00
CA VAL A 9 -44.61 -0.80 -4.33
C VAL A 9 -43.59 -1.45 -5.28
N LEU A 10 -43.93 -1.63 -6.56
CA LEU A 10 -43.02 -2.12 -7.60
C LEU A 10 -41.90 -1.12 -7.94
N LEU A 11 -42.18 0.18 -7.89
CA LEU A 11 -41.17 1.23 -8.09
C LEU A 11 -40.19 1.33 -6.91
N LEU A 12 -40.65 1.12 -5.67
CA LEU A 12 -39.79 1.18 -4.48
C LEU A 12 -38.80 0.00 -4.40
N SER A 13 -39.19 -1.18 -4.90
CA SER A 13 -38.31 -2.35 -4.93
C SER A 13 -37.24 -2.29 -6.02
N LEU A 14 -37.47 -1.56 -7.12
CA LEU A 14 -36.44 -1.33 -8.15
C LEU A 14 -35.30 -0.39 -7.69
N LEU A 15 -35.58 0.57 -6.79
CA LEU A 15 -34.54 1.45 -6.24
C LEU A 15 -33.59 0.74 -5.26
N ALA A 16 -34.04 -0.34 -4.60
CA ALA A 16 -33.21 -1.10 -3.67
C ALA A 16 -32.13 -1.95 -4.37
N ALA A 17 -32.24 -2.18 -5.69
CA ALA A 17 -31.32 -3.03 -6.45
C ALA A 17 -30.03 -2.31 -6.91
N PHE A 18 -29.95 -0.99 -6.78
CA PHE A 18 -28.79 -0.19 -7.26
C PHE A 18 -27.87 0.32 -6.14
N GLY A 19 -28.02 -0.18 -4.91
CA GLY A 19 -27.09 0.08 -3.81
C GLY A 19 -25.78 -0.69 -3.92
N GLY A 20 -25.11 -0.65 -5.07
CA GLY A 20 -23.77 -1.21 -5.23
C GLY A 20 -22.77 -0.34 -4.48
N MET A 21 -22.35 -0.76 -3.29
CA MET A 21 -21.27 -0.09 -2.56
C MET A 21 -20.01 -0.13 -3.45
N ALA A 22 -19.54 1.04 -3.90
CA ALA A 22 -18.36 1.13 -4.75
C ALA A 22 -17.17 0.50 -4.01
N LYS A 23 -16.63 -0.59 -4.56
CA LYS A 23 -15.41 -1.20 -4.00
C LYS A 23 -14.30 -0.15 -4.02
N PRO A 24 -13.54 0.04 -2.92
CA PRO A 24 -12.38 0.92 -2.94
C PRO A 24 -11.50 0.54 -4.12
N ARG A 25 -11.23 1.50 -5.02
CA ARG A 25 -10.24 1.28 -6.07
C ARG A 25 -8.88 1.19 -5.39
N LEU A 26 -8.15 0.11 -5.65
CA LEU A 26 -6.76 0.03 -5.24
C LEU A 26 -6.01 1.15 -5.98
N PRO A 27 -5.11 1.87 -5.30
CA PRO A 27 -4.24 2.83 -5.97
C PRO A 27 -3.30 2.09 -6.93
N ASP A 28 -2.60 2.85 -7.76
CA ASP A 28 -1.40 2.33 -8.42
C ASP A 28 -0.38 1.95 -7.33
N LEU A 29 -0.15 0.64 -7.21
CA LEU A 29 0.80 0.00 -6.31
C LEU A 29 2.04 -0.55 -7.04
N ASP A 30 2.11 -0.43 -8.38
CA ASP A 30 3.29 -0.80 -9.17
C ASP A 30 4.10 0.41 -9.66
N PHE A 31 3.70 1.60 -9.24
CA PHE A 31 4.45 2.86 -9.30
C PHE A 31 4.53 3.49 -10.71
N GLU A 32 3.83 2.92 -11.69
CA GLU A 32 3.95 3.30 -13.10
C GLU A 32 3.47 4.73 -13.39
N THR A 33 2.56 5.26 -12.58
CA THR A 33 1.90 6.56 -12.82
C THR A 33 2.50 7.74 -12.04
N TYR A 34 3.56 7.51 -11.25
CA TYR A 34 4.17 8.57 -10.44
C TYR A 34 5.51 9.01 -11.01
N ASP A 35 5.73 10.33 -11.09
CA ASP A 35 7.00 10.91 -11.53
C ASP A 35 7.91 11.34 -10.35
N LYS A 36 7.34 11.45 -9.14
CA LYS A 36 8.09 11.76 -7.91
C LYS A 36 7.32 11.35 -6.66
N PHE A 37 8.05 11.16 -5.56
CA PHE A 37 7.50 10.92 -4.22
C PHE A 37 7.93 12.01 -3.22
N PRO A 38 7.12 12.28 -2.17
CA PRO A 38 5.80 11.71 -1.92
C PRO A 38 4.74 12.23 -2.91
N SER A 39 3.79 11.36 -3.28
CA SER A 39 2.64 11.65 -4.13
C SER A 39 1.34 11.35 -3.38
N SER A 40 0.17 11.63 -3.98
CA SER A 40 -1.12 11.44 -3.32
C SER A 40 -1.29 10.01 -2.77
N GLY A 41 -1.71 9.90 -1.51
CA GLY A 41 -1.90 8.62 -0.80
C GLY A 41 -0.63 7.96 -0.25
N TRP A 42 0.53 8.20 -0.87
CA TRP A 42 1.82 7.77 -0.34
C TRP A 42 2.30 8.65 0.80
N ARG A 43 3.03 8.05 1.74
CA ARG A 43 3.59 8.67 2.93
C ARG A 43 5.03 8.20 3.10
N VAL A 44 5.88 9.13 3.52
CA VAL A 44 7.29 8.90 3.79
C VAL A 44 7.62 9.28 5.23
N SER A 45 8.57 8.59 5.85
CA SER A 45 9.16 8.95 7.13
C SER A 45 10.66 8.70 7.15
N GLY A 46 11.39 9.33 8.08
CA GLY A 46 12.85 9.20 8.20
C GLY A 46 13.66 10.19 7.36
N GLY A 47 13.00 11.12 6.65
CA GLY A 47 13.70 12.14 5.85
C GLY A 47 14.72 12.97 6.65
N GLU A 48 14.36 13.40 7.86
CA GLU A 48 15.26 14.15 8.76
C GLU A 48 16.48 13.34 9.21
N ALA A 49 16.41 12.01 9.15
CA ALA A 49 17.52 11.13 9.47
C ALA A 49 18.38 10.75 8.25
N GLY A 50 18.01 11.23 7.06
CA GLY A 50 18.78 11.01 5.83
C GLY A 50 18.20 9.94 4.90
N TYR A 51 16.95 9.51 5.09
CA TYR A 51 16.26 8.70 4.08
C TYR A 51 15.78 9.56 2.91
N SER A 52 16.01 9.08 1.69
CA SER A 52 15.51 9.67 0.44
C SER A 52 14.67 8.66 -0.33
N PHE A 53 13.69 9.16 -1.08
CA PHE A 53 12.67 8.37 -1.77
C PHE A 53 12.56 8.88 -3.20
N SER A 54 12.66 8.00 -4.18
CA SER A 54 12.60 8.38 -5.59
C SER A 54 11.94 7.30 -6.45
N VAL A 55 11.49 7.71 -7.62
CA VAL A 55 11.08 6.77 -8.68
C VAL A 55 12.35 6.29 -9.38
N ASP A 56 12.48 4.98 -9.56
CA ASP A 56 13.59 4.36 -10.26
C ASP A 56 13.08 3.70 -11.55
N ASP A 57 13.59 4.15 -12.69
CA ASP A 57 13.25 3.66 -14.03
C ASP A 57 14.35 2.75 -14.62
N LYS A 58 15.36 2.39 -13.82
CA LYS A 58 16.49 1.53 -14.20
C LYS A 58 16.45 0.19 -13.49
N VAL A 59 16.05 0.18 -12.23
CA VAL A 59 16.00 -1.02 -11.39
C VAL A 59 14.56 -1.27 -10.97
N PHE A 60 13.90 -2.20 -11.64
CA PHE A 60 12.49 -2.55 -11.38
C PHE A 60 12.25 -4.05 -11.55
N GLN A 61 11.24 -4.57 -10.85
CA GLN A 61 10.89 -5.99 -10.91
C GLN A 61 9.89 -6.32 -12.03
N ARG A 62 8.97 -5.40 -12.29
CA ARG A 62 7.92 -5.51 -13.31
C ARG A 62 7.59 -4.11 -13.81
N GLY A 63 7.14 -4.02 -15.06
CA GLY A 63 6.77 -2.75 -15.66
C GLY A 63 8.02 -1.97 -16.07
N GLN A 64 8.05 -0.70 -15.73
CA GLN A 64 9.15 0.23 -16.06
C GLN A 64 9.61 1.04 -14.86
N ARG A 65 8.93 0.94 -13.71
CA ARG A 65 9.23 1.76 -12.54
C ARG A 65 9.26 0.95 -11.25
N SER A 66 10.06 1.41 -10.29
CA SER A 66 9.99 1.00 -8.90
C SER A 66 10.16 2.23 -7.99
N VAL A 67 10.06 2.01 -6.67
CA VAL A 67 10.45 3.01 -5.68
C VAL A 67 11.82 2.65 -5.12
N SER A 68 12.74 3.61 -5.15
CA SER A 68 14.03 3.53 -4.47
C SER A 68 13.94 4.22 -3.11
N VAL A 69 14.45 3.54 -2.08
CA VAL A 69 14.57 4.03 -0.71
C VAL A 69 16.04 3.95 -0.31
N GLU A 70 16.68 5.10 -0.14
CA GLU A 70 18.12 5.18 0.07
C GLU A 70 18.43 5.94 1.37
N PHE A 71 19.31 5.38 2.20
CA PHE A 71 19.79 6.02 3.43
C PHE A 71 21.16 6.67 3.21
N LYS A 72 21.23 7.99 3.37
CA LYS A 72 22.46 8.80 3.23
C LYS A 72 22.89 9.46 4.54
N GLY A 73 22.23 9.11 5.64
CA GLY A 73 22.53 9.67 6.95
C GLY A 73 23.78 9.07 7.59
N SER A 74 24.19 9.64 8.71
CA SER A 74 25.33 9.14 9.51
C SER A 74 24.91 8.19 10.64
N LYS A 75 23.63 8.21 11.03
CA LYS A 75 23.07 7.36 12.09
C LYS A 75 21.75 6.74 11.61
N PRO A 76 21.74 5.45 11.26
CA PRO A 76 20.52 4.77 10.84
C PRO A 76 19.44 4.87 11.93
N ASN A 77 18.23 5.23 11.50
CA ASN A 77 17.03 5.13 12.32
C ASN A 77 15.91 4.47 11.48
N ALA A 78 14.65 4.60 11.89
CA ALA A 78 13.54 4.09 11.11
C ALA A 78 13.14 5.05 9.96
N GLY A 79 13.13 4.52 8.73
CA GLY A 79 12.50 5.13 7.57
C GLY A 79 11.36 4.26 7.05
N SER A 80 10.36 4.87 6.42
CA SER A 80 9.26 4.11 5.80
C SER A 80 8.72 4.80 4.56
N PHE A 81 8.33 4.00 3.58
CA PHE A 81 7.56 4.39 2.41
C PHE A 81 6.29 3.53 2.40
N GLY A 82 5.12 4.15 2.52
CA GLY A 82 3.89 3.40 2.70
C GLY A 82 2.66 4.09 2.14
N TYR A 83 1.63 3.31 1.87
CA TYR A 83 0.34 3.80 1.39
C TYR A 83 -0.73 3.55 2.45
N TRP A 84 -1.55 4.56 2.76
CA TRP A 84 -2.70 4.37 3.64
C TRP A 84 -3.93 3.96 2.84
N LEU A 85 -4.36 2.71 2.99
CA LEU A 85 -5.55 2.20 2.32
C LEU A 85 -6.76 2.23 3.27
N ALA A 86 -7.74 3.07 2.94
CA ALA A 86 -9.04 3.05 3.62
C ALA A 86 -9.87 1.85 3.14
N LEU A 87 -9.73 0.72 3.84
CA LEU A 87 -10.45 -0.52 3.55
C LEU A 87 -11.16 -1.04 4.80
N GLN A 88 -12.45 -1.35 4.69
CA GLN A 88 -13.15 -2.13 5.70
C GLN A 88 -12.93 -3.62 5.43
N ALA A 89 -12.15 -4.27 6.30
CA ALA A 89 -11.73 -5.66 6.12
C ALA A 89 -12.19 -6.59 7.25
N LYS A 90 -13.26 -6.22 7.98
CA LYS A 90 -13.77 -7.03 9.10
C LYS A 90 -14.11 -8.45 8.63
N GLY A 91 -13.48 -9.44 9.26
CA GLY A 91 -13.66 -10.87 8.94
C GLY A 91 -12.99 -11.32 7.64
N GLN A 92 -12.12 -10.50 7.03
CA GLN A 92 -11.41 -10.83 5.80
C GLN A 92 -9.94 -11.16 6.07
N ASN A 93 -9.39 -12.09 5.28
CA ASN A 93 -7.96 -12.35 5.25
C ASN A 93 -7.28 -11.35 4.30
N ILE A 94 -6.38 -10.52 4.84
CA ILE A 94 -5.58 -9.59 4.05
C ILE A 94 -4.19 -10.17 3.85
N LYS A 95 -3.69 -10.15 2.63
CA LYS A 95 -2.31 -10.54 2.31
C LYS A 95 -1.61 -9.42 1.57
N LEU A 96 -0.54 -8.89 2.17
CA LEU A 96 0.40 -7.99 1.51
C LEU A 96 1.42 -8.83 0.73
N ARG A 97 1.62 -8.51 -0.56
CA ARG A 97 2.68 -9.07 -1.41
C ARG A 97 3.34 -7.93 -2.17
N GLY A 98 4.65 -7.98 -2.29
CA GLY A 98 5.46 -7.05 -3.07
C GLY A 98 6.84 -7.67 -3.25
N ALA A 99 7.61 -7.14 -4.19
CA ALA A 99 8.99 -7.54 -4.40
C ALA A 99 9.93 -6.52 -3.77
N VAL A 100 10.97 -6.98 -3.06
CA VAL A 100 11.99 -6.11 -2.47
C VAL A 100 13.36 -6.55 -2.96
N LYS A 101 14.13 -5.60 -3.50
CA LYS A 101 15.57 -5.72 -3.75
C LYS A 101 16.30 -4.90 -2.71
N THR A 102 17.44 -5.39 -2.22
CA THR A 102 18.24 -4.69 -1.21
C THR A 102 19.70 -4.62 -1.62
N GLU A 103 20.38 -3.55 -1.21
CA GLU A 103 21.81 -3.35 -1.38
C GLU A 103 22.35 -2.72 -0.09
N GLY A 104 23.47 -3.24 0.42
CA GLY A 104 24.20 -2.66 1.54
C GLY A 104 23.48 -2.70 2.89
N ILE A 105 22.53 -3.61 3.11
CA ILE A 105 21.80 -3.70 4.38
C ILE A 105 22.65 -4.42 5.44
N THR A 106 23.49 -3.67 6.15
CA THR A 106 24.37 -4.22 7.19
C THR A 106 23.68 -4.32 8.56
N ASP A 107 22.78 -3.39 8.86
CA ASP A 107 22.18 -3.22 10.17
C ASP A 107 20.65 -3.01 10.08
N GLY A 108 19.93 -3.43 11.12
CA GLY A 108 18.48 -3.26 11.20
C GLY A 108 17.68 -4.27 10.37
N TRP A 109 16.48 -3.88 9.94
CA TRP A 109 15.57 -4.74 9.18
C TRP A 109 14.94 -3.97 8.04
N VAL A 110 14.91 -4.58 6.85
CA VAL A 110 14.19 -4.09 5.67
C VAL A 110 13.12 -5.12 5.29
N GLY A 111 11.98 -4.65 4.82
CA GLY A 111 10.92 -5.53 4.34
C GLY A 111 9.58 -4.83 4.17
N LEU A 112 8.54 -5.64 4.01
CA LEU A 112 7.16 -5.18 3.91
C LEU A 112 6.46 -5.24 5.26
N MET A 113 5.73 -4.19 5.63
CA MET A 113 4.94 -4.15 6.85
C MET A 113 3.48 -3.84 6.50
N LEU A 114 2.55 -4.69 6.96
CA LEU A 114 1.13 -4.40 6.98
C LEU A 114 0.73 -4.02 8.41
N ASN A 115 0.04 -2.89 8.57
CA ASN A 115 -0.57 -2.47 9.84
C ASN A 115 -2.08 -2.30 9.65
N VAL A 116 -2.89 -2.93 10.52
CA VAL A 116 -4.35 -2.80 10.53
C VAL A 116 -4.81 -2.08 11.79
N HIS A 117 -5.34 -0.87 11.62
CA HIS A 117 -5.86 -0.04 12.72
C HIS A 117 -7.33 -0.38 13.07
N PRO A 118 -7.76 -0.18 14.33
CA PRO A 118 -7.00 0.25 15.50
C PRO A 118 -6.42 -0.95 16.28
N ASP A 119 -5.43 -1.65 15.71
CA ASP A 119 -4.61 -2.69 16.38
C ASP A 119 -5.14 -4.13 16.25
N GLN A 120 -5.58 -4.51 15.06
CA GLN A 120 -6.10 -5.87 14.82
C GLN A 120 -5.05 -6.85 14.28
N ALA A 121 -4.01 -6.38 13.58
CA ALA A 121 -2.92 -7.22 13.07
C ALA A 121 -1.74 -6.38 12.56
N SER A 122 -0.51 -6.88 12.74
CA SER A 122 0.67 -6.40 12.03
C SER A 122 1.53 -7.56 11.50
N SER A 123 2.28 -7.33 10.42
CA SER A 123 3.31 -8.26 9.95
C SER A 123 4.69 -7.65 10.18
N ASN A 124 5.61 -8.36 10.84
CA ASN A 124 6.91 -7.80 11.17
C ASN A 124 7.95 -8.02 10.05
N MET A 125 8.62 -6.95 9.63
CA MET A 125 9.68 -7.02 8.60
C MET A 125 10.88 -7.85 9.05
N ARG A 126 11.17 -7.91 10.36
CA ARG A 126 12.30 -8.68 10.91
C ARG A 126 12.26 -10.16 10.55
N GLU A 127 11.06 -10.71 10.40
CA GLU A 127 10.86 -12.13 10.09
C GLU A 127 11.23 -12.47 8.63
N GLN A 128 11.29 -11.47 7.75
CA GLN A 128 11.61 -11.63 6.32
C GLN A 128 13.10 -11.81 6.08
N LYS A 129 13.95 -11.42 7.04
CA LYS A 129 15.40 -11.64 7.04
C LYS A 129 16.10 -11.14 5.76
N LEU A 130 15.69 -9.98 5.26
CA LEU A 130 16.35 -9.29 4.15
C LEU A 130 17.54 -8.49 4.70
N PHE A 131 18.72 -9.11 4.67
CA PHE A 131 20.00 -8.52 5.08
C PHE A 131 20.99 -8.59 3.90
N GLY A 132 21.94 -7.66 3.87
CA GLY A 132 22.93 -7.53 2.80
C GLY A 132 22.29 -7.24 1.44
N ASP A 133 22.92 -7.77 0.40
CA ASP A 133 22.46 -7.63 -0.97
C ASP A 133 21.54 -8.78 -1.32
N ASN A 134 20.32 -8.45 -1.75
CA ASN A 134 19.35 -9.44 -2.22
C ASN A 134 18.82 -8.97 -3.57
N ASP A 135 18.80 -9.88 -4.55
CA ASP A 135 17.96 -9.66 -5.71
C ASP A 135 16.47 -9.73 -5.34
N TRP A 136 15.58 -9.39 -6.26
CA TRP A 136 14.14 -9.34 -6.01
C TRP A 136 13.60 -10.59 -5.30
N ARG A 137 13.07 -10.41 -4.09
CA ARG A 137 12.37 -11.44 -3.29
C ARG A 137 10.92 -11.09 -3.03
#